data_AF-A0A966URZ8-F1
#
_entry.id   AF-A0A966URZ8-F1
#
_cell.length_a   1.000
_cell.length_b   1.000
_cell.length_c   1.000
_cell.angle_alpha   90.00
_cell.angle_beta   90.00
_cell.angle_gamma   90.00
#
_symmetry.space_group_name_H-M   'P 1'
#
loop_
_entity.id
_entity.type
_entity.pdbx_description
1 polymer ?
#
loop_
_entity_poly.entity_id
_entity_poly.type
_entity_poly.pdbx_seq_one_letter_code
_entity_poly.pdbx_strand_id
1 'polypeptide(L)'
;MITNTGKNLLAKYLVGQTPSYASHIAVGCGVNPVASDYTFTTQELNELKDKQSLAFEMFRSPIISRGFVNENGLSKVVLTAELPTEERYEITEVGIFSAGSNPVAGSFDSRVIYSFADTDNWKYNPAGLSAVDIPVKYEPLDGESQNGTINQDDKVFSTNADNRIFTQNDRVARNERCRFLNNIIAMRGDTSTITIDGSGVMQAGSGSNYIRLDEISVDFTKNSPTDELRLAFSVVSKVANSVTIPDNVKILLEFSHTGPNSSQEYARFQVNIDDTSYSAGTAPKENNFATNRYIVSTNSFQDLKKSANFSWADASTAKIYTSITKDGAPSESFYICLDALRIENTTSTNSLYGLTGY
;
A
#
# COMPACT_ATOMS: atom_id res chain seq x y z
N MET A 1 -20.97 3.26 -8.40
CA MET A 1 -22.03 2.56 -7.65
C MET A 1 -22.31 3.27 -6.33
N ILE A 2 -23.56 3.45 -5.90
CA ILE A 2 -23.86 4.04 -4.58
C ILE A 2 -23.71 2.97 -3.50
N THR A 3 -22.92 3.26 -2.47
CA THR A 3 -22.67 2.33 -1.34
C THR A 3 -23.84 2.33 -0.34
N ASN A 4 -23.86 1.37 0.59
CA ASN A 4 -24.86 1.39 1.67
C ASN A 4 -24.75 2.63 2.56
N THR A 5 -23.52 3.07 2.84
CA THR A 5 -23.24 4.33 3.55
C THR A 5 -23.72 5.53 2.75
N GLY A 6 -23.52 5.52 1.43
CA GLY A 6 -24.04 6.52 0.51
C GLY A 6 -25.55 6.63 0.48
N LYS A 7 -26.28 5.51 0.49
CA LYS A 7 -27.75 5.51 0.58
C LYS A 7 -28.23 6.22 1.85
N ASN A 8 -27.60 5.96 2.99
CA ASN A 8 -27.91 6.61 4.26
C ASN A 8 -27.63 8.12 4.21
N LEU A 9 -26.45 8.50 3.71
CA LEU A 9 -26.05 9.91 3.59
C LEU A 9 -26.93 10.69 2.62
N LEU A 10 -27.32 10.08 1.50
CA LEU A 10 -28.26 10.66 0.55
C LEU A 10 -29.64 10.85 1.18
N ALA A 11 -30.14 9.85 1.93
CA ALA A 11 -31.41 9.98 2.65
C ALA A 11 -31.37 11.16 3.64
N LYS A 12 -30.29 11.29 4.43
CA LYS A 12 -30.08 12.40 5.34
C LYS A 12 -29.99 13.75 4.64
N TYR A 13 -29.34 13.79 3.48
CA TYR A 13 -29.25 15.00 2.67
C TYR A 13 -30.64 15.47 2.21
N LEU A 14 -31.47 14.53 1.72
CA LEU A 14 -32.83 14.83 1.24
C LEU A 14 -33.75 15.37 2.35
N VAL A 15 -33.54 14.98 3.61
CA VAL A 15 -34.29 15.49 4.77
C VAL A 15 -33.59 16.65 5.49
N GLY A 16 -32.49 17.20 4.93
CA GLY A 16 -31.78 18.36 5.47
C GLY A 16 -30.92 18.11 6.71
N GLN A 17 -30.57 16.86 7.02
CA GLN A 17 -29.73 16.49 8.17
C GLN A 17 -28.23 16.54 7.90
N THR A 18 -27.81 16.53 6.63
CA THR A 18 -26.41 16.77 6.23
C THR A 18 -26.36 17.80 5.10
N PRO A 19 -25.37 18.72 5.09
CA PRO A 19 -25.21 19.70 4.02
C PRO A 19 -24.74 19.09 2.70
N SER A 20 -24.19 17.87 2.69
CA SER A 20 -23.70 17.22 1.47
C SER A 20 -23.66 15.69 1.60
N TYR A 21 -23.90 15.01 0.47
CA TYR A 21 -23.65 13.58 0.29
C TYR A 21 -22.43 13.31 -0.64
N ALA A 22 -21.91 14.34 -1.31
CA ALA A 22 -20.83 14.22 -2.28
C ALA A 22 -20.03 15.53 -2.32
N SER A 23 -18.97 15.65 -1.53
CA SER A 23 -18.13 16.85 -1.51
C SER A 23 -16.71 16.62 -2.01
N HIS A 24 -16.21 15.38 -1.99
CA HIS A 24 -14.85 15.06 -2.43
C HIS A 24 -14.85 13.83 -3.32
N ILE A 25 -13.92 13.82 -4.28
CA ILE A 25 -13.55 12.64 -5.07
C ILE A 25 -12.31 12.04 -4.41
N ALA A 26 -12.43 10.80 -3.95
CA ALA A 26 -11.31 10.00 -3.47
C ALA A 26 -10.66 9.28 -4.64
N VAL A 27 -9.34 9.28 -4.66
CA VAL A 27 -8.53 8.66 -5.71
C VAL A 27 -7.66 7.59 -5.05
N GLY A 28 -7.59 6.40 -5.65
CA GLY A 28 -6.82 5.28 -5.12
C GLY A 28 -6.18 4.39 -6.19
N CYS A 29 -5.34 3.47 -5.73
CA CYS A 29 -4.48 2.65 -6.58
C CYS A 29 -4.46 1.17 -6.18
N GLY A 30 -5.33 0.73 -5.27
CA GLY A 30 -5.20 -0.57 -4.62
C GLY A 30 -5.75 -1.76 -5.40
N VAL A 31 -6.65 -1.55 -6.37
CA VAL A 31 -7.22 -2.65 -7.18
C VAL A 31 -6.52 -2.80 -8.51
N ASN A 32 -6.70 -3.94 -9.16
CA ASN A 32 -6.28 -4.10 -10.55
C ASN A 32 -7.19 -3.30 -11.48
N PRO A 33 -6.63 -2.49 -12.38
CA PRO A 33 -7.44 -1.72 -13.31
C PRO A 33 -8.17 -2.67 -14.26
N VAL A 34 -9.41 -2.31 -14.58
CA VAL A 34 -10.21 -2.98 -15.60
C VAL A 34 -10.18 -2.17 -16.89
N ALA A 35 -10.46 -2.83 -18.03
CA ALA A 35 -10.58 -2.15 -19.31
C ALA A 35 -11.75 -1.16 -19.31
N SER A 36 -11.71 -0.14 -20.19
CA SER A 36 -12.75 0.89 -20.27
C SER A 36 -14.13 0.36 -20.68
N ASP A 37 -14.17 -0.79 -21.35
CA ASP A 37 -15.37 -1.51 -21.79
C ASP A 37 -15.75 -2.65 -20.83
N TYR A 38 -15.08 -2.76 -19.68
CA TYR A 38 -15.36 -3.79 -18.70
C TYR A 38 -16.78 -3.67 -18.15
N THR A 39 -17.50 -4.78 -18.19
CA THR A 39 -18.85 -4.88 -17.64
C THR A 39 -18.82 -5.64 -16.33
N PHE A 40 -19.08 -4.92 -15.23
CA PHE A 40 -19.17 -5.51 -13.90
C PHE A 40 -20.35 -6.50 -13.80
N THR A 41 -20.07 -7.67 -13.24
CA THR A 41 -21.06 -8.68 -12.90
C THR A 41 -21.94 -8.22 -11.75
N THR A 42 -23.13 -8.83 -11.59
CA THR A 42 -24.01 -8.55 -10.45
C THR A 42 -23.32 -8.78 -9.11
N GLN A 43 -22.44 -9.79 -9.02
CA GLN A 43 -21.68 -10.07 -7.81
C GLN A 43 -20.72 -8.92 -7.49
N GLU A 44 -19.90 -8.50 -8.46
CA GLU A 44 -18.96 -7.39 -8.27
C GLU A 44 -19.69 -6.10 -7.91
N LEU A 45 -20.81 -5.80 -8.58
CA LEU A 45 -21.63 -4.66 -8.21
C LEU A 45 -22.13 -4.75 -6.76
N ASN A 46 -22.50 -5.93 -6.27
CA ASN A 46 -22.87 -6.06 -4.86
C ASN A 46 -21.68 -5.83 -3.92
N GLU A 47 -20.51 -6.36 -4.26
CA GLU A 47 -19.27 -6.11 -3.50
C GLU A 47 -18.92 -4.60 -3.47
N LEU A 48 -19.09 -3.88 -4.59
CA LEU A 48 -18.89 -2.43 -4.65
C LEU A 48 -19.89 -1.64 -3.79
N LYS A 49 -21.13 -2.13 -3.60
CA LYS A 49 -22.12 -1.48 -2.71
C LYS A 49 -21.73 -1.58 -1.24
N ASP A 50 -21.02 -2.65 -0.88
CA ASP A 50 -20.67 -2.95 0.51
C ASP A 50 -19.33 -2.30 0.92
N LYS A 51 -18.56 -1.78 -0.04
CA LYS A 51 -17.33 -1.01 0.21
C LYS A 51 -17.59 0.16 1.17
N GLN A 52 -16.68 0.30 2.14
CA GLN A 52 -16.65 1.41 3.10
C GLN A 52 -15.47 2.36 2.86
N SER A 53 -14.43 1.89 2.18
CA SER A 53 -13.25 2.65 1.77
C SER A 53 -12.68 2.06 0.47
N LEU A 54 -11.84 2.83 -0.24
CA LEU A 54 -11.02 2.33 -1.34
C LEU A 54 -9.99 1.34 -0.79
N ALA A 55 -9.51 0.36 -1.56
CA ALA A 55 -8.48 -0.58 -1.15
C ALA A 55 -7.18 0.15 -0.76
N PHE A 56 -6.77 1.15 -1.54
CA PHE A 56 -5.73 2.09 -1.16
C PHE A 56 -6.02 3.49 -1.75
N GLU A 57 -6.77 4.31 -1.01
CA GLU A 57 -6.87 5.77 -1.27
C GLU A 57 -5.49 6.44 -1.10
N MET A 58 -5.16 7.27 -2.07
CA MET A 58 -3.96 8.09 -2.18
C MET A 58 -4.20 9.49 -1.63
N PHE A 59 -5.32 10.11 -2.04
CA PHE A 59 -5.76 11.42 -1.59
C PHE A 59 -7.23 11.66 -1.94
N ARG A 60 -7.76 12.80 -1.49
CA ARG A 60 -9.09 13.30 -1.86
C ARG A 60 -9.00 14.70 -2.42
N SER A 61 -9.74 14.97 -3.48
CA SER A 61 -9.86 16.30 -4.06
C SER A 61 -11.29 16.85 -3.89
N PRO A 62 -11.46 18.11 -3.46
CA PRO A 62 -12.77 18.74 -3.38
C PRO A 62 -13.47 18.79 -4.73
N ILE A 63 -14.78 18.52 -4.73
CA ILE A 63 -15.63 18.72 -5.90
C ILE A 63 -15.84 20.21 -6.10
N ILE A 64 -15.33 20.75 -7.21
CA ILE A 64 -15.42 22.17 -7.57
C ILE A 64 -16.58 22.48 -8.51
N SER A 65 -17.11 21.47 -9.21
CA SER A 65 -18.24 21.63 -10.13
C SER A 65 -19.14 20.40 -10.13
N ARG A 66 -20.45 20.65 -10.33
CA ARG A 66 -21.49 19.65 -10.45
C ARG A 66 -22.34 19.97 -11.67
N GLY A 67 -22.58 18.99 -12.52
CA GLY A 67 -23.39 19.14 -13.73
C GLY A 67 -24.19 17.90 -14.05
N PHE A 68 -24.93 17.96 -15.15
CA PHE A 68 -25.65 16.83 -15.71
C PHE A 68 -25.30 16.67 -17.19
N VAL A 69 -25.13 15.43 -17.63
CA VAL A 69 -25.03 15.07 -19.04
C VAL A 69 -26.09 14.04 -19.37
N ASN A 70 -26.68 14.11 -20.56
CA ASN A 70 -27.58 13.07 -21.05
C ASN A 70 -26.81 12.18 -22.02
N GLU A 71 -26.66 10.91 -21.69
CA GLU A 71 -26.03 9.91 -22.54
C GLU A 71 -27.03 8.79 -22.80
N ASN A 72 -27.42 8.60 -24.06
CA ASN A 72 -28.36 7.58 -24.50
C ASN A 72 -29.71 7.62 -23.74
N GLY A 73 -30.24 8.81 -23.46
CA GLY A 73 -31.50 9.00 -22.75
C GLY A 73 -31.39 8.90 -21.23
N LEU A 74 -30.20 8.59 -20.69
CA LEU A 74 -29.94 8.54 -19.25
C LEU A 74 -29.23 9.81 -18.79
N SER A 75 -29.87 10.56 -17.88
CA SER A 75 -29.23 11.70 -17.22
C SER A 75 -28.22 11.19 -16.18
N LYS A 76 -26.95 11.55 -16.36
CA LYS A 76 -25.84 11.23 -15.47
C LYS A 76 -25.40 12.49 -14.72
N VAL A 77 -25.03 12.32 -13.45
CA VAL A 77 -24.38 13.38 -12.66
C VAL A 77 -22.90 13.41 -13.03
N VAL A 78 -22.38 14.61 -13.29
CA VAL A 78 -20.94 14.84 -13.49
C VAL A 78 -20.41 15.62 -12.29
N LEU A 79 -19.34 15.11 -11.70
CA LEU A 79 -18.61 15.75 -10.61
C LEU A 79 -17.20 16.04 -11.13
N THR A 80 -16.69 17.24 -10.87
CA THR A 80 -15.36 17.67 -11.31
C THR A 80 -14.52 18.07 -10.11
N ALA A 81 -13.26 17.64 -10.11
CA ALA A 81 -12.24 17.99 -9.14
C ALA A 81 -10.90 18.19 -9.87
N GLU A 82 -9.97 18.91 -9.25
CA GLU A 82 -8.61 19.11 -9.78
C GLU A 82 -7.64 18.14 -9.12
N LEU A 83 -6.77 17.51 -9.92
CA LEU A 83 -5.73 16.63 -9.39
C LEU A 83 -4.45 17.43 -9.13
N PRO A 84 -3.67 17.09 -8.08
CA PRO A 84 -2.33 17.63 -7.90
C PRO A 84 -1.47 17.36 -9.14
N THR A 85 -0.67 18.34 -9.57
CA THR A 85 0.10 18.29 -10.82
C THR A 85 1.54 17.84 -10.65
N GLU A 86 2.04 17.76 -9.41
CA GLU A 86 3.46 17.52 -9.12
C GLU A 86 3.85 16.03 -9.09
N GLU A 87 2.86 15.14 -9.05
CA GLU A 87 3.06 13.71 -8.76
C GLU A 87 2.50 12.80 -9.86
N ARG A 88 3.09 11.61 -9.95
CA ARG A 88 2.67 10.59 -10.90
C ARG A 88 1.75 9.58 -10.22
N TYR A 89 0.46 9.63 -10.57
CA TYR A 89 -0.55 8.69 -10.09
C TYR A 89 -0.95 7.69 -11.18
N GLU A 90 -1.00 6.40 -10.85
CA GLU A 90 -1.72 5.39 -11.62
C GLU A 90 -3.02 5.04 -10.88
N ILE A 91 -4.09 5.70 -11.30
CA ILE A 91 -5.40 5.63 -10.66
C ILE A 91 -6.11 4.34 -11.08
N THR A 92 -6.47 3.51 -10.11
CA THR A 92 -7.24 2.28 -10.34
C THR A 92 -8.55 2.24 -9.57
N GLU A 93 -8.74 3.17 -8.63
CA GLU A 93 -9.94 3.32 -7.82
C GLU A 93 -10.38 4.78 -7.78
N VAL A 94 -11.69 5.00 -7.89
CA VAL A 94 -12.29 6.32 -7.65
C VAL A 94 -13.46 6.11 -6.70
N GLY A 95 -13.62 7.01 -5.75
CA GLY A 95 -14.78 7.05 -4.87
C GLY A 95 -15.28 8.47 -4.67
N ILE A 96 -16.47 8.58 -4.10
CA ILE A 96 -17.10 9.85 -3.72
C ILE A 96 -17.29 9.82 -2.21
N PHE A 97 -16.87 10.88 -1.52
CA PHE A 97 -17.04 11.03 -0.08
C PHE A 97 -17.92 12.23 0.26
N SER A 98 -18.63 12.15 1.38
CA SER A 98 -19.44 13.27 1.88
C SER A 98 -18.62 14.41 2.49
N ALA A 99 -17.37 14.17 2.91
CA ALA A 99 -16.41 15.17 3.38
C ALA A 99 -14.96 14.75 3.10
N GLY A 100 -14.01 15.69 3.19
CA GLY A 100 -12.58 15.45 2.95
C GLY A 100 -11.92 14.64 4.06
N SER A 101 -12.39 14.81 5.31
CA SER A 101 -11.90 14.09 6.50
C SER A 101 -13.05 13.80 7.46
N ASN A 102 -12.83 12.88 8.39
CA ASN A 102 -13.75 12.61 9.49
C ASN A 102 -13.45 13.53 10.69
N PRO A 103 -14.27 14.56 10.97
CA PRO A 103 -14.01 15.46 12.09
C PRO A 103 -14.07 14.75 13.46
N VAL A 104 -14.71 13.58 13.56
CA VAL A 104 -14.77 12.80 14.81
C VAL A 104 -13.44 12.09 15.09
N ALA A 105 -12.68 11.72 14.05
CA ALA A 105 -11.41 11.02 14.19
C ALA A 105 -10.23 11.97 14.49
N GLY A 106 -10.33 13.24 14.09
CA GLY A 106 -9.30 14.24 14.36
C GLY A 106 -7.93 13.83 13.81
N SER A 107 -6.89 13.87 14.64
CA SER A 107 -5.52 13.46 14.26
C SER A 107 -5.36 11.96 14.01
N PHE A 108 -6.38 11.15 14.31
CA PHE A 108 -6.36 9.70 14.15
C PHE A 108 -7.12 9.22 12.90
N ASP A 109 -7.53 10.17 12.03
CA ASP A 109 -8.21 9.90 10.76
C ASP A 109 -7.33 9.10 9.79
N SER A 110 -7.98 8.49 8.79
CA SER A 110 -7.34 7.77 7.68
C SER A 110 -6.35 8.68 6.97
N ARG A 111 -5.10 8.23 6.80
CA ARG A 111 -4.04 9.01 6.16
C ARG A 111 -2.86 8.14 5.74
N VAL A 112 -2.08 8.64 4.80
CA VAL A 112 -0.75 8.08 4.49
C VAL A 112 0.17 8.30 5.69
N ILE A 113 0.89 7.26 6.07
CA ILE A 113 1.88 7.24 7.16
C ILE A 113 3.28 7.38 6.60
N TYR A 114 3.59 6.57 5.58
CA TYR A 114 4.87 6.63 4.86
C TYR A 114 4.58 6.62 3.37
N SER A 115 5.26 7.50 2.66
CA SER A 115 5.20 7.60 1.20
C SER A 115 6.44 6.99 0.54
N PHE A 116 7.46 6.65 1.33
CA PHE A 116 8.77 6.18 0.88
C PHE A 116 9.45 7.16 -0.09
N ALA A 117 9.06 8.44 -0.02
CA ALA A 117 9.74 9.53 -0.69
C ALA A 117 11.12 9.76 -0.08
N ASP A 118 11.98 10.45 -0.81
CA ASP A 118 13.28 10.93 -0.37
C ASP A 118 13.20 11.81 0.90
N THR A 119 12.08 12.51 1.10
CA THR A 119 11.79 13.30 2.30
C THR A 119 11.51 12.49 3.56
N ASP A 120 11.16 11.20 3.43
CA ASP A 120 10.84 10.34 4.58
C ASP A 120 12.10 9.91 5.36
N ASN A 121 13.31 10.25 4.89
CA ASN A 121 14.61 10.02 5.57
C ASN A 121 14.92 8.56 5.95
N TRP A 122 14.36 7.58 5.23
CA TRP A 122 14.70 6.16 5.40
C TRP A 122 16.20 5.92 5.19
N LYS A 123 16.79 5.08 6.04
CA LYS A 123 18.20 4.67 5.98
C LYS A 123 18.30 3.18 5.70
N TYR A 124 19.31 2.78 4.94
CA TYR A 124 19.67 1.38 4.80
C TYR A 124 20.53 0.96 6.00
N ASN A 125 20.19 -0.15 6.63
CA ASN A 125 20.95 -0.72 7.73
C ASN A 125 21.53 -2.08 7.31
N PRO A 126 22.79 -2.12 6.85
CA PRO A 126 23.47 -3.38 6.60
C PRO A 126 23.69 -4.15 7.90
N ALA A 127 23.74 -5.48 7.81
CA ALA A 127 23.88 -6.33 8.96
C ALA A 127 25.20 -6.10 9.69
N GLY A 128 25.11 -5.86 11.00
CA GLY A 128 26.28 -5.61 11.85
C GLY A 128 26.97 -4.26 11.62
N LEU A 129 26.42 -3.39 10.76
CA LEU A 129 26.96 -2.07 10.45
C LEU A 129 25.99 -0.95 10.86
N SER A 130 26.52 0.26 10.94
CA SER A 130 25.72 1.48 11.14
C SER A 130 24.83 1.76 9.93
N ALA A 131 23.68 2.38 10.17
CA ALA A 131 22.80 2.83 9.11
C ALA A 131 23.49 3.88 8.21
N VAL A 132 23.22 3.78 6.91
CA VAL A 132 23.72 4.67 5.86
C VAL A 132 22.57 5.17 5.00
N ASP A 133 22.82 6.23 4.23
CA ASP A 133 21.84 6.73 3.26
C ASP A 133 21.51 5.67 2.21
N ILE A 134 20.23 5.62 1.81
CA ILE A 134 19.81 4.81 0.67
C ILE A 134 20.32 5.51 -0.60
N PRO A 135 21.10 4.82 -1.45
CA PRO A 135 21.62 5.42 -2.68
C PRO A 135 20.46 5.72 -3.64
N VAL A 136 20.51 6.91 -4.26
CA VAL A 136 19.51 7.36 -5.22
C VAL A 136 19.95 7.04 -6.65
N LYS A 137 19.07 6.41 -7.43
CA LYS A 137 19.30 5.94 -8.81
C LYS A 137 18.15 6.38 -9.73
N TYR A 138 18.19 7.64 -10.17
CA TYR A 138 17.19 8.18 -11.11
C TYR A 138 17.57 7.96 -12.58
N GLU A 139 18.83 7.66 -12.86
CA GLU A 139 19.26 7.24 -14.19
C GLU A 139 18.56 5.94 -14.61
N PRO A 140 18.46 5.66 -15.93
CA PRO A 140 17.85 4.43 -16.40
C PRO A 140 18.47 3.18 -15.75
N LEU A 141 17.64 2.41 -15.03
CA LEU A 141 18.13 1.28 -14.22
C LEU A 141 18.71 0.15 -15.08
N ASP A 142 18.34 0.09 -16.36
CA ASP A 142 18.83 -0.86 -17.35
C ASP A 142 20.02 -0.38 -18.19
N GLY A 143 20.59 0.80 -17.84
CA GLY A 143 21.79 1.36 -18.45
C GLY A 143 21.65 1.65 -19.96
N GLU A 144 22.70 2.15 -20.61
CA GLU A 144 22.66 2.52 -22.04
C GLU A 144 22.16 1.40 -22.97
N SER A 145 22.45 0.15 -22.60
CA SER A 145 22.10 -1.05 -23.35
C SER A 145 20.60 -1.34 -23.45
N GLN A 146 19.77 -0.73 -22.60
CA GLN A 146 18.31 -0.95 -22.58
C GLN A 146 17.92 -2.44 -22.53
N ASN A 147 18.68 -3.21 -21.75
CA ASN A 147 18.58 -4.66 -21.73
C ASN A 147 17.38 -5.19 -20.90
N GLY A 148 16.54 -4.29 -20.37
CA GLY A 148 15.39 -4.64 -19.51
C GLY A 148 15.77 -5.29 -18.18
N THR A 149 17.05 -5.21 -17.78
CA THR A 149 17.55 -5.77 -16.53
C THR A 149 17.90 -4.64 -15.57
N ILE A 150 17.47 -4.72 -14.32
CA ILE A 150 17.89 -3.78 -13.27
C ILE A 150 19.38 -4.02 -12.97
N ASN A 151 20.24 -3.16 -13.51
CA ASN A 151 21.70 -3.23 -13.43
C ASN A 151 22.21 -2.43 -12.22
N GLN A 152 21.74 -2.78 -11.02
CA GLN A 152 22.15 -2.14 -9.77
C GLN A 152 22.86 -3.15 -8.86
N ASP A 153 24.02 -2.74 -8.31
CA ASP A 153 24.78 -3.54 -7.35
C ASP A 153 24.19 -3.43 -5.93
N ASP A 154 23.63 -2.27 -5.61
CA ASP A 154 23.00 -1.96 -4.34
C ASP A 154 21.77 -2.85 -4.12
N LYS A 155 21.70 -3.53 -2.96
CA LYS A 155 20.51 -4.33 -2.59
C LYS A 155 19.29 -3.46 -2.32
N VAL A 156 19.51 -2.23 -1.88
CA VAL A 156 18.47 -1.26 -1.57
C VAL A 156 18.86 0.08 -2.19
N PHE A 157 17.95 0.67 -2.95
CA PHE A 157 18.15 1.97 -3.59
C PHE A 157 16.80 2.68 -3.77
N SER A 158 16.86 4.01 -3.83
CA SER A 158 15.71 4.84 -4.20
C SER A 158 15.74 5.11 -5.70
N THR A 159 14.58 5.15 -6.34
CA THR A 159 14.44 5.43 -7.77
C THR A 159 13.08 6.06 -8.04
N ASN A 160 12.74 6.25 -9.30
CA ASN A 160 11.49 6.86 -9.75
C ASN A 160 10.57 5.84 -10.44
N ALA A 161 9.27 5.91 -10.19
CA ALA A 161 8.25 5.05 -10.78
C ALA A 161 8.11 5.31 -12.30
N ASP A 162 8.56 6.47 -12.77
CA ASP A 162 8.70 6.81 -14.18
C ASP A 162 9.96 6.29 -14.86
N ASN A 163 10.87 5.62 -14.14
CA ASN A 163 12.04 4.99 -14.75
C ASN A 163 11.59 4.11 -15.92
N ARG A 164 12.22 4.30 -17.08
CA ARG A 164 11.75 3.66 -18.32
C ARG A 164 11.60 2.15 -18.21
N ILE A 165 12.38 1.50 -17.34
CA ILE A 165 12.31 0.06 -17.14
C ILE A 165 10.90 -0.38 -16.70
N PHE A 166 10.19 0.44 -15.91
CA PHE A 166 8.84 0.16 -15.43
C PHE A 166 7.77 0.31 -16.51
N THR A 167 8.10 0.93 -17.66
CA THR A 167 7.17 1.10 -18.78
C THR A 167 7.24 -0.03 -19.82
N GLN A 168 8.14 -1.00 -19.63
CA GLN A 168 8.26 -2.15 -20.54
C GLN A 168 7.01 -3.02 -20.50
N ASN A 169 6.59 -3.52 -21.68
CA ASN A 169 5.33 -4.23 -21.87
C ASN A 169 5.13 -5.41 -20.91
N ASP A 170 6.17 -6.21 -20.69
CA ASP A 170 6.11 -7.35 -19.78
C ASP A 170 5.82 -6.95 -18.33
N ARG A 171 6.36 -5.79 -17.89
CA ARG A 171 6.14 -5.25 -16.54
C ARG A 171 4.75 -4.64 -16.38
N VAL A 172 4.31 -3.92 -17.41
CA VAL A 172 2.95 -3.34 -17.47
C VAL A 172 1.91 -4.46 -17.44
N ALA A 173 2.10 -5.53 -18.22
CA ALA A 173 1.21 -6.68 -18.27
C ALA A 173 1.09 -7.42 -16.92
N ARG A 174 2.14 -7.38 -16.09
CA ARG A 174 2.15 -7.99 -14.75
C ARG A 174 1.81 -7.02 -13.62
N ASN A 175 1.46 -5.77 -13.91
CA ASN A 175 1.20 -4.73 -12.92
C ASN A 175 2.40 -4.47 -11.98
N GLU A 176 3.61 -4.37 -12.52
CA GLU A 176 4.84 -4.16 -11.72
C GLU A 176 5.13 -2.69 -11.37
N ARG A 177 4.31 -1.75 -11.83
CA ARG A 177 4.53 -0.32 -11.57
C ARG A 177 4.00 0.06 -10.19
N CYS A 178 4.76 0.83 -9.44
CA CYS A 178 4.21 1.61 -8.33
C CYS A 178 3.26 2.67 -8.88
N ARG A 179 2.27 3.06 -8.07
CA ARG A 179 1.07 3.75 -8.52
C ARG A 179 0.77 5.04 -7.76
N PHE A 180 1.38 5.28 -6.60
CA PHE A 180 1.04 6.46 -5.80
C PHE A 180 1.90 7.69 -6.10
N LEU A 181 3.18 7.72 -5.71
CA LEU A 181 4.07 8.85 -5.97
C LEU A 181 5.17 8.45 -6.94
N ASN A 182 5.94 9.43 -7.41
CA ASN A 182 7.05 9.10 -8.29
C ASN A 182 8.23 8.47 -7.55
N ASN A 183 8.52 8.87 -6.31
CA ASN A 183 9.65 8.32 -5.55
C ASN A 183 9.30 6.96 -4.93
N ILE A 184 10.19 5.98 -5.10
CA ILE A 184 10.03 4.63 -4.53
C ILE A 184 11.36 4.12 -3.96
N ILE A 185 11.28 3.24 -2.96
CA ILE A 185 12.42 2.47 -2.45
C ILE A 185 12.31 1.03 -2.98
N ALA A 186 13.32 0.60 -3.74
CA ALA A 186 13.45 -0.77 -4.21
C ALA A 186 14.35 -1.56 -3.26
N MET A 187 13.87 -2.71 -2.78
CA MET A 187 14.61 -3.64 -1.93
C MET A 187 14.69 -5.01 -2.59
N ARG A 188 15.89 -5.52 -2.86
CA ARG A 188 16.10 -6.81 -3.51
C ARG A 188 15.56 -7.96 -2.65
N GLY A 189 15.08 -9.03 -3.29
CA GLY A 189 14.42 -10.15 -2.63
C GLY A 189 15.30 -10.95 -1.67
N ASP A 190 16.62 -10.78 -1.72
CA ASP A 190 17.62 -11.36 -0.82
C ASP A 190 18.20 -10.32 0.16
N THR A 191 17.46 -9.24 0.46
CA THR A 191 17.89 -8.21 1.43
C THR A 191 17.94 -8.79 2.85
N SER A 192 16.96 -9.62 3.20
CA SER A 192 16.82 -10.27 4.50
C SER A 192 16.53 -11.76 4.33
N THR A 193 16.81 -12.55 5.37
CA THR A 193 16.21 -13.88 5.53
C THR A 193 15.08 -13.77 6.54
N ILE A 194 13.86 -14.18 6.19
CA ILE A 194 12.71 -14.11 7.09
C ILE A 194 12.15 -15.52 7.31
N THR A 195 12.09 -15.94 8.57
CA THR A 195 11.44 -17.18 8.99
C THR A 195 10.16 -16.87 9.76
N ILE A 196 9.26 -17.84 9.88
CA ILE A 196 8.04 -17.75 10.67
C ILE A 196 8.14 -18.82 11.76
N ASP A 197 7.98 -18.42 13.02
CA ASP A 197 8.00 -19.36 14.14
C ASP A 197 6.69 -20.15 14.27
N GLY A 198 6.66 -21.11 15.20
CA GLY A 198 5.48 -21.95 15.44
C GLY A 198 4.24 -21.20 15.93
N SER A 199 4.36 -19.92 16.31
CA SER A 199 3.25 -19.03 16.70
C SER A 199 2.82 -18.09 15.57
N GLY A 200 3.39 -18.24 14.37
CA GLY A 200 3.07 -17.41 13.21
C GLY A 200 3.69 -16.02 13.28
N VAL A 201 4.77 -15.83 14.05
CA VAL A 201 5.51 -14.57 14.12
C VAL A 201 6.75 -14.66 13.24
N MET A 202 6.88 -13.69 12.33
CA MET A 202 8.04 -13.48 11.48
C MET A 202 9.22 -13.01 12.31
N GLN A 203 10.37 -13.61 12.05
CA GLN A 203 11.66 -13.25 12.62
C GLN A 203 12.64 -13.00 11.48
N ALA A 204 13.36 -11.88 11.54
CA ALA A 204 14.51 -11.67 10.67
C ALA A 204 15.66 -12.54 11.15
N GLY A 205 16.26 -13.32 10.24
CA GLY A 205 17.43 -14.13 10.52
C GLY A 205 18.66 -13.27 10.84
N SER A 206 19.60 -13.82 11.59
CA SER A 206 20.91 -13.18 11.83
C SER A 206 21.58 -12.84 10.50
N GLY A 207 22.19 -11.66 10.40
CA GLY A 207 22.80 -11.19 9.16
C GLY A 207 21.83 -10.54 8.15
N SER A 208 20.54 -10.39 8.49
CA SER A 208 19.59 -9.69 7.63
C SER A 208 19.83 -8.19 7.59
N ASN A 209 19.76 -7.61 6.39
CA ASN A 209 19.74 -6.16 6.20
C ASN A 209 18.28 -5.68 6.22
N TYR A 210 18.07 -4.39 6.45
CA TYR A 210 16.74 -3.77 6.46
C TYR A 210 16.85 -2.28 6.12
N ILE A 211 15.72 -1.63 5.86
CA ILE A 211 15.64 -0.18 5.96
C ILE A 211 15.03 0.21 7.30
N ARG A 212 15.45 1.35 7.83
CA ARG A 212 14.93 1.88 9.09
C ARG A 212 14.61 3.36 8.98
N LEU A 213 13.65 3.77 9.79
CA LEU A 213 13.34 5.15 10.07
C LEU A 213 13.35 5.34 11.59
N ASP A 214 14.15 6.28 12.06
CA ASP A 214 14.25 6.65 13.47
C ASP A 214 13.40 7.90 13.73
N GLU A 215 13.11 8.17 15.01
CA GLU A 215 12.34 9.35 15.44
C GLU A 215 10.94 9.44 14.80
N ILE A 216 10.29 8.29 14.58
CA ILE A 216 8.93 8.26 14.06
C ILE A 216 7.97 8.90 15.05
N SER A 217 6.96 9.62 14.55
CA SER A 217 5.93 10.28 15.37
C SER A 217 4.56 9.59 15.24
N VAL A 218 4.55 8.27 15.02
CA VAL A 218 3.30 7.52 14.84
C VAL A 218 2.74 7.12 16.21
N ASP A 219 1.53 7.59 16.50
CA ASP A 219 0.76 7.17 17.68
C ASP A 219 -0.62 6.68 17.22
N PHE A 220 -0.88 5.40 17.43
CA PHE A 220 -2.15 4.74 17.12
C PHE A 220 -2.91 4.31 18.38
N THR A 221 -2.60 4.86 19.55
CA THR A 221 -3.27 4.52 20.82
C THR A 221 -4.78 4.79 20.82
N LYS A 222 -5.26 5.74 20.01
CA LYS A 222 -6.69 6.07 19.89
C LYS A 222 -7.37 5.46 18.67
N ASN A 223 -6.65 4.68 17.87
CA ASN A 223 -7.24 3.92 16.78
C ASN A 223 -7.93 2.67 17.32
N SER A 224 -9.02 2.28 16.66
CA SER A 224 -9.74 1.07 17.04
C SER A 224 -8.88 -0.18 16.76
N PRO A 225 -9.00 -1.26 17.57
CA PRO A 225 -8.33 -2.52 17.27
C PRO A 225 -8.66 -3.09 15.87
N THR A 226 -9.82 -2.76 15.32
CA THR A 226 -10.26 -3.20 13.99
C THR A 226 -9.94 -2.20 12.86
N ASP A 227 -9.38 -1.03 13.18
CA ASP A 227 -8.80 -0.16 12.16
C ASP A 227 -7.58 -0.86 11.53
N GLU A 228 -7.22 -0.43 10.33
CA GLU A 228 -6.30 -1.18 9.48
C GLU A 228 -5.02 -0.41 9.16
N LEU A 229 -3.91 -1.13 9.11
CA LEU A 229 -2.72 -0.71 8.36
C LEU A 229 -2.76 -1.35 6.98
N ARG A 230 -2.46 -0.56 5.96
CA ARG A 230 -2.41 -1.01 4.57
C ARG A 230 -1.08 -0.62 3.95
N LEU A 231 -0.34 -1.62 3.46
CA LEU A 231 0.94 -1.45 2.78
C LEU A 231 0.77 -1.78 1.30
N ALA A 232 0.97 -0.77 0.45
CA ALA A 232 1.06 -0.91 -1.00
C ALA A 232 2.52 -1.13 -1.41
N PHE A 233 2.75 -2.12 -2.27
CA PHE A 233 4.06 -2.43 -2.83
C PHE A 233 3.91 -3.18 -4.15
N SER A 234 4.98 -3.19 -4.95
CA SER A 234 5.08 -3.99 -6.15
C SER A 234 6.20 -5.03 -6.07
N VAL A 235 5.96 -6.21 -6.65
CA VAL A 235 6.96 -7.27 -6.80
C VAL A 235 7.53 -7.21 -8.21
N VAL A 236 8.78 -6.82 -8.35
CA VAL A 236 9.39 -6.48 -9.64
C VAL A 236 10.46 -7.50 -10.00
N SER A 237 10.41 -8.09 -11.20
CA SER A 237 11.50 -8.97 -11.65
C SER A 237 12.79 -8.17 -11.88
N LYS A 238 13.96 -8.73 -11.58
CA LYS A 238 15.25 -8.15 -11.99
C LYS A 238 15.33 -7.99 -13.51
N VAL A 239 14.86 -8.99 -14.25
CA VAL A 239 14.79 -9.00 -15.73
C VAL A 239 13.34 -8.92 -16.18
N ALA A 240 13.02 -7.96 -17.06
CA ALA A 240 11.64 -7.63 -17.42
C ALA A 240 10.87 -8.75 -18.12
N ASN A 241 11.50 -9.44 -19.07
CA ASN A 241 10.88 -10.56 -19.80
C ASN A 241 11.09 -11.92 -19.09
N SER A 242 11.52 -11.91 -17.81
CA SER A 242 11.69 -13.14 -17.06
C SER A 242 10.35 -13.84 -16.84
N VAL A 243 10.33 -15.14 -17.14
CA VAL A 243 9.22 -16.05 -16.81
C VAL A 243 9.34 -16.65 -15.40
N THR A 244 10.40 -16.28 -14.65
CA THR A 244 10.54 -16.74 -13.27
C THR A 244 9.49 -16.06 -12.39
N ILE A 245 8.72 -16.88 -11.68
CA ILE A 245 7.69 -16.48 -10.74
C ILE A 245 8.22 -16.75 -9.32
N PRO A 246 8.10 -15.80 -8.38
CA PRO A 246 8.50 -16.02 -6.99
C PRO A 246 7.63 -17.12 -6.36
N ASP A 247 8.17 -17.88 -5.42
CA ASP A 247 7.38 -18.88 -4.69
C ASP A 247 6.61 -18.23 -3.55
N ASN A 248 7.25 -17.29 -2.84
CA ASN A 248 6.69 -16.63 -1.68
C ASN A 248 7.31 -15.23 -1.49
N VAL A 249 6.49 -14.29 -1.05
CA VAL A 249 6.86 -12.90 -0.76
C VAL A 249 6.61 -12.62 0.72
N LYS A 250 7.67 -12.21 1.44
CA LYS A 250 7.63 -11.80 2.84
C LYS A 250 8.07 -10.37 3.03
N ILE A 251 7.29 -9.60 3.79
CA ILE A 251 7.66 -8.29 4.30
C ILE A 251 7.36 -8.27 5.80
N LEU A 252 8.36 -7.91 6.59
CA LEU A 252 8.21 -7.66 8.02
C LEU A 252 8.42 -6.17 8.26
N LEU A 253 7.34 -5.46 8.55
CA LEU A 253 7.37 -4.08 9.04
C LEU A 253 7.22 -4.11 10.56
N GLU A 254 8.26 -3.66 11.26
CA GLU A 254 8.32 -3.63 12.73
C GLU A 254 8.33 -2.17 13.21
N PHE A 255 7.35 -1.81 14.02
CA PHE A 255 7.41 -0.62 14.87
C PHE A 255 7.99 -1.04 16.22
N SER A 256 8.94 -0.28 16.75
CA SER A 256 9.62 -0.66 17.99
C SER A 256 10.04 0.54 18.83
N HIS A 257 10.30 0.25 20.10
CA HIS A 257 10.93 1.15 21.06
C HIS A 257 11.70 0.33 22.10
N THR A 258 12.49 0.99 22.95
CA THR A 258 13.03 0.36 24.15
C THR A 258 12.01 0.48 25.27
N GLY A 259 11.64 -0.65 25.88
CA GLY A 259 10.71 -0.68 27.00
C GLY A 259 11.36 -0.25 28.31
N PRO A 260 10.55 -0.02 29.37
CA PRO A 260 11.09 0.15 30.72
C PRO A 260 11.92 -1.09 31.11
N ASN A 261 13.22 -0.91 31.38
CA ASN A 261 14.19 -1.96 31.72
C ASN A 261 14.75 -2.82 30.55
N SER A 262 15.08 -2.17 29.42
CA SER A 262 16.10 -2.57 28.41
C SER A 262 15.78 -3.62 27.34
N SER A 263 14.56 -4.14 27.25
CA SER A 263 14.13 -4.95 26.09
C SER A 263 13.63 -4.08 24.93
N GLN A 264 13.82 -4.57 23.71
CA GLN A 264 13.10 -4.05 22.55
C GLN A 264 11.65 -4.55 22.62
N GLU A 265 10.71 -3.62 22.60
CA GLU A 265 9.28 -3.89 22.47
C GLU A 265 8.86 -3.60 21.02
N TYR A 266 7.89 -4.35 20.50
CA TYR A 266 7.51 -4.25 19.10
C TYR A 266 6.01 -4.44 18.81
N ALA A 267 5.58 -3.89 17.68
CA ALA A 267 4.39 -4.30 16.93
C ALA A 267 4.78 -4.60 15.48
N ARG A 268 4.41 -5.79 14.99
CA ARG A 268 4.81 -6.30 13.67
C ARG A 268 3.62 -6.44 12.75
N PHE A 269 3.71 -5.73 11.62
CA PHE A 269 2.91 -5.93 10.43
C PHE A 269 3.61 -6.95 9.52
N GLN A 270 2.90 -8.03 9.18
CA GLN A 270 3.48 -9.19 8.52
C GLN A 270 2.77 -9.44 7.19
N VAL A 271 3.53 -9.43 6.11
CA VAL A 271 3.08 -9.85 4.78
C VAL A 271 3.69 -11.21 4.50
N ASN A 272 2.84 -12.22 4.29
CA ASN A 272 3.24 -13.55 3.84
C ASN A 272 2.28 -13.95 2.72
N ILE A 273 2.77 -14.02 1.49
CA ILE A 273 1.95 -14.30 0.31
C ILE A 273 2.66 -15.33 -0.55
N ASP A 274 2.02 -16.48 -0.73
CA ASP A 274 2.48 -17.51 -1.67
C ASP A 274 2.00 -17.21 -3.09
N ASP A 275 2.77 -17.66 -4.07
CA ASP A 275 2.23 -17.76 -5.42
C ASP A 275 1.16 -18.85 -5.48
N THR A 276 0.09 -18.63 -6.24
CA THR A 276 -0.98 -19.62 -6.45
C THR A 276 -0.48 -20.96 -7.05
N SER A 277 0.68 -20.99 -7.69
CA SER A 277 1.31 -22.21 -8.22
C SER A 277 2.31 -22.86 -7.26
N TYR A 278 2.62 -22.23 -6.11
CA TYR A 278 3.60 -22.74 -5.16
C TYR A 278 3.02 -23.84 -4.27
N SER A 279 3.20 -25.10 -4.68
CA SER A 279 2.59 -26.26 -4.02
C SER A 279 3.07 -26.53 -2.59
N ALA A 280 4.24 -26.00 -2.19
CA ALA A 280 4.77 -26.12 -0.82
C ALA A 280 4.43 -24.90 0.05
N GLY A 281 3.57 -24.01 -0.45
CA GLY A 281 3.08 -22.84 0.25
C GLY A 281 2.30 -23.17 1.51
N THR A 282 2.43 -22.31 2.52
CA THR A 282 1.67 -22.36 3.79
C THR A 282 1.24 -20.97 4.25
N ALA A 283 1.38 -19.97 3.39
CA ALA A 283 0.98 -18.60 3.67
C ALA A 283 -0.54 -18.48 3.79
N PRO A 284 -1.04 -17.57 4.64
CA PRO A 284 -2.48 -17.35 4.80
C PRO A 284 -3.12 -16.63 3.60
N LYS A 285 -2.32 -16.12 2.68
CA LYS A 285 -2.75 -15.40 1.47
C LYS A 285 -1.98 -15.93 0.27
N GLU A 286 -2.65 -15.98 -0.85
CA GLU A 286 -2.07 -16.34 -2.14
C GLU A 286 -2.28 -15.19 -3.15
N ASN A 287 -1.37 -15.09 -4.11
CA ASN A 287 -1.51 -14.20 -5.25
C ASN A 287 -0.96 -14.86 -6.51
N ASN A 288 -1.55 -14.59 -7.67
CA ASN A 288 -0.99 -15.05 -8.93
C ASN A 288 0.08 -14.05 -9.40
N PHE A 289 1.34 -14.28 -9.04
CA PHE A 289 2.46 -13.42 -9.44
C PHE A 289 2.82 -13.57 -10.92
N ALA A 290 2.18 -14.46 -11.68
CA ALA A 290 2.33 -14.47 -13.14
C ALA A 290 1.57 -13.32 -13.81
N THR A 291 0.49 -12.82 -13.21
CA THR A 291 -0.44 -11.86 -13.84
C THR A 291 -0.64 -10.57 -13.04
N ASN A 292 -0.43 -10.59 -11.72
CA ASN A 292 -0.52 -9.40 -10.89
C ASN A 292 0.60 -9.35 -9.85
N ARG A 293 1.29 -8.22 -9.79
CA ARG A 293 2.41 -8.02 -8.85
C ARG A 293 2.32 -6.72 -8.05
N TYR A 294 1.31 -5.91 -8.26
CA TYR A 294 0.99 -4.80 -7.36
C TYR A 294 0.04 -5.31 -6.27
N ILE A 295 0.44 -5.14 -5.02
CA ILE A 295 -0.23 -5.73 -3.86
C ILE A 295 -0.51 -4.65 -2.83
N VAL A 296 -1.73 -4.66 -2.29
CA VAL A 296 -2.08 -3.98 -1.04
C VAL A 296 -2.28 -5.04 0.02
N SER A 297 -1.33 -5.16 0.94
CA SER A 297 -1.50 -6.01 2.12
C SER A 297 -2.17 -5.23 3.24
N THR A 298 -3.14 -5.86 3.89
CA THR A 298 -3.94 -5.27 4.97
C THR A 298 -3.92 -6.18 6.19
N ASN A 299 -3.66 -5.59 7.37
CA ASN A 299 -3.84 -6.21 8.68
C ASN A 299 -4.54 -5.20 9.60
N SER A 300 -5.46 -5.67 10.43
CA SER A 300 -6.04 -4.85 11.49
C SER A 300 -5.05 -4.66 12.67
N PHE A 301 -5.23 -3.63 13.49
CA PHE A 301 -4.36 -3.39 14.65
C PHE A 301 -4.35 -4.53 15.67
N GLN A 302 -5.45 -5.28 15.80
CA GLN A 302 -5.54 -6.46 16.66
C GLN A 302 -4.80 -7.68 16.07
N ASP A 303 -4.62 -7.73 14.75
CA ASP A 303 -3.92 -8.84 14.07
C ASP A 303 -2.40 -8.65 14.05
N LEU A 304 -1.90 -7.46 14.38
CA LEU A 304 -0.46 -7.21 14.51
C LEU A 304 0.13 -8.03 15.65
N LYS A 305 1.32 -8.60 15.43
CA LYS A 305 2.03 -9.35 16.47
C LYS A 305 2.76 -8.36 17.38
N LYS A 306 2.37 -8.30 18.64
CA LYS A 306 2.90 -7.34 19.62
C LYS A 306 3.62 -8.05 20.75
N SER A 307 4.71 -7.46 21.23
CA SER A 307 5.28 -7.83 22.52
C SER A 307 4.37 -7.37 23.66
N ALA A 308 4.54 -7.96 24.84
CA ALA A 308 3.59 -7.77 25.94
C ALA A 308 3.54 -6.32 26.46
N ASN A 309 4.65 -5.58 26.39
CA ASN A 309 4.75 -4.23 26.92
C ASN A 309 4.81 -3.16 25.83
N PHE A 310 4.48 -3.51 24.58
CA PHE A 310 4.49 -2.54 23.49
C PHE A 310 3.40 -1.48 23.67
N SER A 311 3.78 -0.23 23.46
CA SER A 311 2.90 0.93 23.49
C SER A 311 3.10 1.76 22.22
N TRP A 312 1.99 2.12 21.56
CA TRP A 312 2.03 2.98 20.38
C TRP A 312 2.52 4.40 20.70
N ALA A 313 2.30 4.89 21.92
CA ALA A 313 2.77 6.22 22.33
C ALA A 313 4.30 6.29 22.46
N ASP A 314 4.96 5.14 22.61
CA ASP A 314 6.41 5.05 22.82
C ASP A 314 7.16 4.63 21.54
N ALA A 315 6.44 4.27 20.47
CA ALA A 315 7.03 3.82 19.22
C ALA A 315 7.94 4.90 18.61
N SER A 316 9.22 4.57 18.40
CA SER A 316 10.25 5.54 17.99
C SER A 316 11.08 5.09 16.78
N THR A 317 10.99 3.83 16.39
CA THR A 317 11.70 3.28 15.22
C THR A 317 10.77 2.41 14.40
N ALA A 318 10.81 2.57 13.07
CA ALA A 318 10.22 1.64 12.12
C ALA A 318 11.32 0.91 11.34
N LYS A 319 11.18 -0.39 11.11
CA LYS A 319 12.11 -1.22 10.34
C LYS A 319 11.35 -2.05 9.31
N ILE A 320 11.88 -2.17 8.11
CA ILE A 320 11.31 -3.01 7.06
C ILE A 320 12.35 -4.00 6.56
N TYR A 321 12.02 -5.29 6.69
CA TYR A 321 12.76 -6.41 6.14
C TYR A 321 11.99 -7.00 4.97
N THR A 322 12.70 -7.44 3.94
CA THR A 322 12.11 -8.04 2.74
C THR A 322 12.81 -9.34 2.38
N SER A 323 12.01 -10.35 2.01
CA SER A 323 12.50 -11.62 1.51
C SER A 323 11.54 -12.14 0.45
N ILE A 324 12.02 -12.34 -0.77
CA ILE A 324 11.30 -13.06 -1.82
C ILE A 324 12.03 -14.37 -2.04
N THR A 325 11.34 -15.49 -1.88
CA THR A 325 11.98 -16.81 -2.05
C THR A 325 11.68 -17.41 -3.41
N LYS A 326 12.68 -18.11 -3.95
CA LYS A 326 12.54 -19.02 -5.08
C LYS A 326 13.35 -20.28 -4.79
N ASP A 327 12.78 -21.43 -5.10
CA ASP A 327 13.38 -22.75 -4.87
C ASP A 327 13.81 -22.94 -3.39
N GLY A 328 12.97 -22.44 -2.48
CA GLY A 328 13.15 -22.56 -1.03
C GLY A 328 14.17 -21.59 -0.39
N ALA A 329 14.78 -20.68 -1.15
CA ALA A 329 15.78 -19.73 -0.63
C ALA A 329 15.47 -18.27 -1.05
N PRO A 330 15.91 -17.25 -0.28
CA PRO A 330 15.84 -15.84 -0.72
C PRO A 330 16.53 -15.64 -2.07
N SER A 331 15.89 -14.90 -2.98
CA SER A 331 16.29 -14.77 -4.37
C SER A 331 16.60 -13.32 -4.73
N GLU A 332 17.72 -13.11 -5.43
CA GLU A 332 18.08 -11.81 -6.01
C GLU A 332 17.36 -11.48 -7.33
N SER A 333 16.56 -12.42 -7.84
CA SER A 333 15.84 -12.27 -9.12
C SER A 333 14.65 -11.32 -9.05
N PHE A 334 14.34 -10.79 -7.88
CA PHE A 334 13.18 -9.95 -7.63
C PHE A 334 13.52 -8.78 -6.72
N TYR A 335 12.66 -7.76 -6.77
CA TYR A 335 12.66 -6.61 -5.88
C TYR A 335 11.26 -6.41 -5.30
N ILE A 336 11.19 -5.89 -4.09
CA ILE A 336 10.01 -5.26 -3.53
C ILE A 336 10.20 -3.76 -3.70
N CYS A 337 9.34 -3.14 -4.51
CA CYS A 337 9.26 -1.70 -4.61
C CYS A 337 8.17 -1.23 -3.64
N LEU A 338 8.58 -0.56 -2.56
CA LEU A 338 7.66 0.00 -1.58
C LEU A 338 6.99 1.25 -2.18
N ASP A 339 5.66 1.32 -2.10
CA ASP A 339 4.89 2.43 -2.67
C ASP A 339 4.35 3.34 -1.57
N ALA A 340 3.54 2.81 -0.64
CA ALA A 340 3.14 3.57 0.55
C ALA A 340 2.56 2.70 1.67
N LEU A 341 2.65 3.22 2.89
CA LEU A 341 1.94 2.72 4.06
C LEU A 341 0.89 3.73 4.48
N ARG A 342 -0.31 3.27 4.79
CA ARG A 342 -1.37 4.12 5.34
C ARG A 342 -2.13 3.46 6.47
N ILE A 343 -2.81 4.29 7.24
CA ILE A 343 -3.87 3.88 8.17
C ILE A 343 -5.23 4.09 7.51
N GLU A 344 -6.15 3.15 7.77
CA GLU A 344 -7.56 3.26 7.41
C GLU A 344 -8.43 3.05 8.64
N ASN A 345 -9.24 4.06 9.00
CA ASN A 345 -10.27 3.88 9.99
C ASN A 345 -11.48 3.20 9.39
N THR A 346 -11.82 2.04 9.94
CA THR A 346 -13.00 1.27 9.54
C THR A 346 -14.16 1.48 10.51
N THR A 347 -13.91 2.14 11.65
CA THR A 347 -14.86 2.16 12.78
C THR A 347 -15.20 3.53 13.36
N SER A 348 -14.57 4.61 12.89
CA SER A 348 -14.89 5.96 13.38
C SER A 348 -16.31 6.36 12.92
N THR A 349 -17.31 6.00 13.71
CA THR A 349 -18.73 6.16 13.35
C THR A 349 -19.12 7.62 13.36
N ASN A 350 -19.09 8.22 12.18
CA ASN A 350 -19.72 9.51 11.93
C ASN A 350 -20.82 9.29 10.91
N SER A 351 -22.06 9.38 11.38
CA SER A 351 -23.23 9.07 10.55
C SER A 351 -23.45 10.07 9.39
N LEU A 352 -22.67 11.16 9.35
CA LEU A 352 -22.65 12.20 8.31
C LEU A 352 -21.40 12.11 7.41
N TYR A 353 -20.53 11.13 7.63
CA TYR A 353 -19.28 10.93 6.90
C TYR A 353 -19.16 9.51 6.33
N GLY A 354 -18.59 9.40 5.14
CA GLY A 354 -18.16 8.12 4.58
C GLY A 354 -18.13 8.10 3.05
N LEU A 355 -17.70 6.96 2.51
CA LEU A 355 -17.71 6.65 1.09
C LEU A 355 -19.16 6.54 0.63
N THR A 356 -19.61 7.46 -0.22
CA THR A 356 -20.99 7.52 -0.72
C THR A 356 -21.17 6.82 -2.06
N GLY A 357 -20.12 6.83 -2.88
CA GLY A 357 -20.07 6.09 -4.12
C GLY A 357 -18.69 5.49 -4.37
N TYR A 358 -18.66 4.35 -5.03
CA TYR A 358 -17.47 3.69 -5.57
C TYR A 358 -17.69 3.42 -7.05
#